data_AF-A0A2S7XUE8-F1
#
_entry.id   AF-A0A2S7XUE8-F1
#
_cell.length_a   1.000
_cell.length_b   1.000
_cell.length_c   1.000
_cell.angle_alpha   90.00
_cell.angle_beta   90.00
_cell.angle_gamma   90.00
#
_symmetry.space_group_name_H-M   'P 1'
#
loop_
_entity.id
_entity.type
_entity.pdbx_description
1 polymer ?
#
loop_
_entity_poly.entity_id
_entity_poly.type
_entity_poly.pdbx_seq_one_letter_code
_entity_poly.pdbx_strand_id
1 'polypeptide(L)' 'MSSLAFYSGTFAFISNAAFGGKVGELRFEINAGNVLVTGDINGDKVADFAIQLTGVTTPMVAADFVL' A
#
# COMPACT_ATOMS: atom_id res chain seq x y z
N MET A 1 22.85 -13.89 6.15
CA MET A 1 21.65 -14.60 5.67
C MET A 1 20.48 -13.66 5.90
N SER A 2 19.95 -13.01 4.86
CA SER A 2 18.72 -12.23 5.00
C SER A 2 17.58 -13.23 5.14
N SER A 3 16.96 -13.31 6.33
CA SER A 3 15.70 -14.04 6.44
C SER A 3 14.71 -13.42 5.47
N LEU A 4 14.09 -14.22 4.61
CA LEU A 4 12.85 -13.82 3.97
C LEU A 4 11.85 -13.57 5.10
N ALA A 5 11.69 -12.31 5.50
CA ALA A 5 10.66 -11.92 6.45
C ALA A 5 9.34 -11.92 5.67
N PHE A 6 8.59 -13.01 5.76
CA PHE A 6 7.22 -12.99 5.33
C PHE A 6 6.47 -12.05 6.28
N TYR A 7 5.74 -11.10 5.71
CA TYR A 7 4.86 -10.24 6.48
C TYR A 7 3.81 -11.11 7.19
N SER A 8 3.81 -11.09 8.52
CA SER A 8 2.86 -11.84 9.37
C SER A 8 1.87 -10.92 10.10
N GLY A 9 1.77 -9.66 9.67
CA GLY A 9 0.93 -8.63 10.29
C GLY A 9 -0.41 -8.41 9.57
N THR A 10 -1.14 -7.38 10.00
CA THR A 10 -2.38 -6.92 9.36
C THR A 10 -2.15 -5.59 8.66
N PHE A 11 -2.55 -5.46 7.40
CA PHE A 11 -2.40 -4.21 6.68
C PHE A 11 -3.27 -3.11 7.28
N ALA A 12 -2.70 -1.92 7.42
CA ALA A 12 -3.40 -0.70 7.81
C ALA A 12 -3.58 0.19 6.57
N PHE A 13 -4.80 0.29 6.07
CA PHE A 13 -5.11 1.22 4.99
C PHE A 13 -5.08 2.67 5.49
N ILE A 14 -4.17 3.47 4.93
CA ILE A 14 -3.95 4.88 5.30
C ILE A 14 -4.38 5.87 4.19
N SER A 15 -5.22 5.43 3.24
CA SER A 15 -5.68 6.26 2.13
C SER A 15 -4.50 6.79 1.29
N ASN A 16 -4.42 8.11 1.06
CA ASN A 16 -3.33 8.77 0.33
C ASN A 16 -2.29 9.44 1.23
N ALA A 17 -2.29 9.14 2.54
CA ALA A 17 -1.27 9.65 3.45
C ALA A 17 0.11 9.07 3.12
N ALA A 18 1.17 9.83 3.43
CA ALA A 18 2.53 9.32 3.36
C ALA A 18 2.77 8.21 4.39
N PHE A 19 3.67 7.26 4.07
CA PHE A 19 4.07 6.23 5.02
C PHE A 19 4.61 6.87 6.31
N GLY A 20 4.03 6.48 7.43
CA GLY A 20 4.40 6.89 8.78
C GLY A 20 5.57 6.08 9.34
N GLY A 21 5.91 4.95 8.72
CA GLY A 21 6.95 4.01 9.16
C GLY A 21 6.39 2.99 10.15
N LYS A 22 5.10 2.67 10.01
CA LYS A 22 4.50 1.54 10.71
C LYS A 22 4.49 0.35 9.77
N VAL A 23 4.86 -0.80 10.31
CA VAL A 23 4.82 -2.08 9.59
C VAL A 23 3.42 -2.35 9.07
N GLY A 24 3.28 -2.57 7.76
CA GLY A 24 2.02 -2.93 7.12
C GLY A 24 1.15 -1.76 6.65
N GLU A 25 1.71 -0.57 6.44
CA GLU A 25 0.94 0.55 5.90
C GLU A 25 0.62 0.32 4.40
N LEU A 26 -0.66 0.46 4.03
CA LEU A 26 -1.15 0.36 2.66
C LEU A 26 -1.75 1.70 2.23
N ARG A 27 -1.32 2.23 1.09
CA ARG A 27 -1.80 3.52 0.56
C ARG A 27 -2.10 3.45 -0.92
N PHE A 28 -2.81 4.45 -1.44
CA PHE A 28 -3.03 4.62 -2.87
C PHE A 28 -2.70 6.03 -3.36
N GLU A 29 -2.44 6.14 -4.67
CA GLU A 29 -2.29 7.40 -5.39
C GLU A 29 -3.04 7.31 -6.73
N ILE A 30 -3.72 8.39 -7.13
CA ILE A 30 -4.34 8.48 -8.46
C ILE A 30 -3.39 9.27 -9.36
N ASN A 31 -2.97 8.66 -10.47
CA ASN A 31 -2.07 9.28 -11.44
C ASN A 31 -2.54 8.99 -12.87
N ALA A 32 -2.77 10.05 -13.65
CA ALA A 32 -2.99 10.01 -15.10
C ALA A 32 -3.92 8.88 -15.60
N GLY A 33 -5.10 8.72 -14.97
CA GLY A 33 -6.08 7.72 -15.39
C GLY A 33 -5.97 6.37 -14.69
N ASN A 34 -5.02 6.21 -13.77
CA ASN A 34 -4.77 4.97 -13.04
C ASN A 34 -4.73 5.21 -11.53
N VAL A 35 -4.90 4.13 -10.77
CA VAL A 35 -4.54 4.08 -9.35
C VAL A 35 -3.28 3.25 -9.17
N LEU A 36 -2.37 3.70 -8.31
CA LEU A 36 -1.24 2.93 -7.82
C LEU A 36 -1.44 2.66 -6.34
N VAL A 37 -1.62 1.39 -5.97
CA VAL A 37 -1.65 0.93 -4.58
C VAL A 37 -0.24 0.50 -4.20
N THR A 38 0.26 0.96 -3.06
CA THR A 38 1.59 0.59 -2.54
C THR A 38 1.51 0.19 -1.08
N GLY A 39 2.38 -0.74 -0.68
CA GLY A 39 2.48 -1.18 0.70
C GLY A 39 3.92 -1.15 1.22
N ASP A 40 4.08 -0.68 2.45
CA ASP A 40 5.29 -0.76 3.27
C ASP A 40 5.07 -1.88 4.31
N ILE A 41 5.63 -3.06 4.05
CA ILE A 41 5.50 -4.24 4.91
C ILE A 41 6.56 -4.30 6.00
N ASN A 42 7.61 -3.49 5.92
CA ASN A 42 8.76 -3.58 6.80
C ASN A 42 8.91 -2.36 7.74
N GLY A 43 8.18 -1.27 7.48
CA GLY A 43 8.13 -0.03 8.26
C GLY A 43 9.22 1.00 7.92
N ASP A 44 9.93 0.86 6.81
CA ASP A 44 11.04 1.76 6.42
C ASP A 44 10.59 3.01 5.64
N LYS A 45 9.28 3.18 5.41
CA LYS A 45 8.66 4.27 4.65
C LYS A 45 8.91 4.20 3.15
N VAL A 46 9.39 3.07 2.65
CA VAL A 46 9.56 2.78 1.23
C VAL A 46 8.55 1.72 0.83
N ALA A 47 7.99 1.84 -0.37
CA ALA A 47 7.09 0.82 -0.88
C ALA A 47 7.87 -0.48 -1.13
N ASP A 48 7.46 -1.56 -0.47
CA ASP A 48 7.96 -2.91 -0.69
C ASP A 48 7.27 -3.61 -1.87
N PHE A 49 6.03 -3.20 -2.19
CA PHE A 49 5.30 -3.65 -3.37
C PHE A 49 4.40 -2.56 -3.95
N ALA A 50 3.99 -2.75 -5.20
CA ALA A 50 3.06 -1.87 -5.90
C ALA A 50 2.10 -2.66 -6.81
N ILE A 51 0.85 -2.19 -6.91
CA ILE A 51 -0.19 -2.70 -7.80
C ILE A 51 -0.78 -1.53 -8.58
N GLN A 52 -0.69 -1.58 -9.91
CA GLN A 52 -1.33 -0.61 -10.80
C GLN A 52 -2.72 -1.09 -11.20
N LEU A 53 -3.74 -0.28 -10.95
CA LEU A 53 -5.10 -0.45 -11.47
C LEU A 53 -5.30 0.52 -12.64
N THR A 54 -5.37 -0.03 -13.85
CA THR A 54 -5.48 0.77 -15.07
C THR A 54 -6.91 1.23 -15.33
N GLY A 55 -7.09 2.49 -15.72
CA GLY A 55 -8.42 3.05 -16.04
C GLY A 55 -9.31 3.32 -14.82
N VAL A 56 -8.76 3.18 -13.61
CA VAL A 56 -9.44 3.55 -12.36
C VAL A 56 -9.00 4.96 -11.98
N THR A 57 -9.97 5.85 -11.77
CA THR A 57 -9.72 7.26 -11.41
C THR A 57 -10.44 7.70 -10.15
N THR A 58 -11.15 6.79 -9.51
CA THR A 58 -11.89 7.08 -8.27
C THR A 58 -10.99 6.87 -7.06
N PRO A 59 -11.10 7.71 -6.02
CA PRO A 59 -10.45 7.46 -4.74
C PRO A 59 -10.83 6.09 -4.19
N MET A 60 -9.83 5.34 -3.70
CA MET A 60 -10.08 4.06 -3.04
C MET A 60 -10.44 4.27 -1.57
N VAL A 61 -11.28 3.40 -1.05
CA VAL A 61 -11.68 3.34 0.36
C VAL A 61 -11.28 2.01 0.98
N ALA A 62 -11.28 1.92 2.31
CA ALA A 62 -10.88 0.70 3.01
C ALA A 62 -11.71 -0.53 2.57
N ALA A 63 -12.98 -0.33 2.23
CA ALA A 63 -13.87 -1.41 1.78
C ALA A 63 -13.51 -2.00 0.40
N ASP A 64 -12.65 -1.34 -0.38
CA ASP A 64 -12.15 -1.87 -1.66
C ASP A 64 -11.08 -2.95 -1.47
N PHE A 65 -10.60 -3.14 -0.24
CA PHE A 65 -9.53 -4.09 0.08
C PHE A 65 -10.00 -5.15 1.07
N VAL A 66 -9.59 -6.39 0.81
CA VAL A 66 -9.64 -7.48 1.79
C VAL A 66 -8.23 -7.61 2.36
N LEU A 67 -8.07 -7.31 3.65
CA LEU A 67 -6.78 -7.11 4.34
C LEU A 67 -6.60 -8.02 5.55
#